data_AF-A0A962CG39-F1
#
_entry.id   AF-A0A962CG39-F1
#
_cell.length_a   1.000
_cell.length_b   1.000
_cell.length_c   1.000
_cell.angle_alpha   90.00
_cell.angle_beta   90.00
_cell.angle_gamma   90.00
#
_symmetry.space_group_name_H-M   'P 1'
#
loop_
_entity.id
_entity.type
_entity.pdbx_description
1 polymer ?
#
loop_
_entity_poly.entity_id
_entity_poly.type
_entity_poly.pdbx_seq_one_letter_code
_entity_poly.pdbx_strand_id
1 'polypeptide(L)' 'TREQTLRTAIDLLLQSRSLLPEAQAVLLVNKLDLVERWEVAPSTLVELRKTLAVIETSALSGDGVEQAFAELARSLDR' A
#
# COMPACT_ATOMS: atom_id res chain seq x y z
N THR A 1 -5.24 -9.61 -3.92
CA THR A 1 -5.33 -8.31 -4.60
C THR A 1 -5.31 -8.50 -6.10
N ARG A 2 -6.11 -7.73 -6.82
CA ARG A 2 -6.17 -7.76 -8.29
C ARG A 2 -5.16 -6.78 -8.88
N GLU A 3 -4.62 -7.06 -10.05
CA GLU A 3 -3.63 -6.18 -10.69
C GLU A 3 -4.23 -4.80 -11.00
N GLN A 4 -5.46 -4.78 -11.52
CA GLN A 4 -6.17 -3.54 -11.85
C GLN A 4 -6.34 -2.63 -10.63
N THR A 5 -6.66 -3.20 -9.45
CA THR A 5 -6.84 -2.40 -8.22
C THR A 5 -5.54 -1.76 -7.75
N LEU A 6 -4.40 -2.44 -7.94
CA LEU A 6 -3.09 -1.87 -7.64
C LEU A 6 -2.77 -0.71 -8.59
N ARG A 7 -2.99 -0.88 -9.90
CA ARG A 7 -2.80 0.18 -10.89
C ARG A 7 -3.61 1.42 -10.55
N THR A 8 -4.90 1.26 -10.27
CA THR A 8 -5.78 2.37 -9.86
C THR A 8 -5.27 3.07 -8.59
N ALA A 9 -4.78 2.33 -7.59
CA ALA A 9 -4.24 2.94 -6.38
C ALA A 9 -2.99 3.78 -6.65
N ILE A 10 -2.09 3.32 -7.54
CA ILE A 10 -0.92 4.09 -7.95
C ILE A 10 -1.33 5.34 -8.75
N ASP A 11 -2.28 5.22 -9.67
CA ASP A 11 -2.78 6.36 -10.44
C ASP A 11 -3.39 7.43 -9.51
N LEU A 12 -4.17 7.02 -8.51
CA LEU A 12 -4.74 7.92 -7.50
C LEU A 12 -3.65 8.61 -6.67
N LEU A 13 -2.59 7.91 -6.30
CA LEU A 13 -1.45 8.50 -5.60
C LEU A 13 -0.70 9.53 -6.45
N LEU A 14 -0.50 9.25 -7.75
CA LEU A 14 0.14 10.20 -8.67
C LEU A 14 -0.73 11.45 -8.85
N GLN A 15 -2.04 11.28 -8.99
CA GLN A 15 -2.98 12.40 -9.05
C GLN A 15 -2.99 13.20 -7.74
N SER A 16 -3.02 12.54 -6.58
CA SER A 16 -3.05 13.24 -5.29
C SER A 16 -1.79 14.07 -5.06
N ARG A 17 -0.62 13.59 -5.50
CA ARG A 17 0.66 14.33 -5.41
C ARG A 17 0.67 15.64 -6.20
N SER A 18 -0.11 15.74 -7.28
CA SER A 18 -0.26 17.00 -8.02
C SER A 18 -1.00 18.09 -7.23
N LEU A 19 -1.85 17.69 -6.29
CA LEU A 19 -2.65 18.59 -5.46
C LEU A 19 -2.03 18.79 -4.07
N LEU A 20 -1.38 17.74 -3.55
CA LEU A 20 -0.81 17.64 -2.21
C LEU A 20 0.60 17.01 -2.29
N PRO A 21 1.62 17.76 -2.76
CA PRO A 21 2.95 17.22 -3.01
C PRO A 21 3.65 16.71 -1.74
N GLU A 22 3.39 17.33 -0.59
CA GLU A 22 4.01 16.99 0.70
C GLU A 22 3.23 15.93 1.50
N ALA A 23 2.11 15.44 0.96
CA ALA A 23 1.30 14.44 1.66
C ALA A 23 2.05 13.10 1.75
N GLN A 24 2.17 12.62 2.98
CA GLN A 24 2.73 11.29 3.25
C GLN A 24 1.75 10.19 2.84
N ALA A 25 2.28 9.08 2.34
CA ALA A 25 1.47 7.97 1.87
C ALA A 25 2.09 6.61 2.23
N VAL A 26 1.22 5.66 2.57
CA VAL A 26 1.55 4.25 2.77
C VAL A 26 0.60 3.42 1.90
N LEU A 27 1.15 2.48 1.13
CA LEU A 27 0.37 1.58 0.28
C LEU A 27 0.04 0.30 1.07
N LEU A 28 -1.24 0.07 1.32
CA LEU A 28 -1.73 -1.14 1.96
C LEU A 28 -2.19 -2.14 0.89
N VAL A 29 -1.54 -3.31 0.83
CA VAL A 29 -1.93 -4.39 -0.08
C VAL A 29 -2.80 -5.39 0.70
N ASN A 30 -4.11 -5.24 0.56
CA ASN A 30 -5.08 -5.94 1.41
C ASN A 30 -5.41 -7.37 0.94
N LYS A 31 -6.10 -8.15 1.78
CA LYS A 31 -6.53 -9.54 1.57
C LYS A 31 -5.37 -10.54 1.62
N LEU A 32 -4.43 -10.33 2.54
CA LEU A 32 -3.28 -11.22 2.78
C LEU A 32 -3.72 -12.66 3.10
N ASP A 33 -4.89 -12.82 3.72
CA ASP A 33 -5.57 -14.12 3.93
C ASP A 33 -5.86 -14.89 2.62
N LEU A 34 -5.80 -14.21 1.47
CA LEU A 34 -5.99 -14.79 0.13
C LEU A 34 -4.75 -14.61 -0.76
N VAL A 35 -3.54 -14.53 -0.19
CA VAL A 35 -2.29 -14.24 -0.93
C VAL A 35 -2.06 -15.14 -2.15
N GLU A 36 -2.36 -16.44 -2.03
CA GLU A 36 -2.25 -17.41 -3.13
C GLU A 36 -3.18 -17.11 -4.32
N ARG A 37 -4.18 -16.24 -4.13
CA ARG A 37 -5.12 -15.77 -5.17
C ARG A 37 -4.81 -14.36 -5.65
N TRP A 38 -3.68 -13.78 -5.23
CA TRP A 38 -3.28 -12.47 -5.71
C TRP A 38 -2.82 -12.56 -7.16
N GLU A 39 -3.31 -11.63 -7.97
CA GLU A 39 -2.82 -11.42 -9.34
C GLU A 39 -1.55 -10.55 -9.33
N VAL A 40 -1.28 -9.86 -8.21
CA VAL A 40 -0.09 -9.03 -8.02
C VAL A 40 1.11 -9.93 -7.71
N ALA A 41 2.13 -9.86 -8.57
CA ALA A 41 3.35 -10.63 -8.38
C ALA A 41 4.19 -10.12 -7.18
N PRO A 42 4.88 -10.99 -6.44
CA PRO A 42 5.77 -10.58 -5.35
C PRO A 42 6.86 -9.60 -5.80
N SER A 43 7.39 -9.77 -7.02
CA SER A 43 8.39 -8.86 -7.60
C SER A 43 7.86 -7.44 -7.79
N THR A 44 6.58 -7.28 -8.12
CA THR A 44 5.95 -5.95 -8.21
C THR A 44 5.97 -5.25 -6.86
N LEU A 45 5.71 -5.97 -5.77
CA LEU A 45 5.76 -5.41 -4.42
C LEU A 45 7.19 -5.07 -3.99
N VAL A 46 8.17 -5.88 -4.40
CA VAL A 46 9.60 -5.57 -4.19
C VAL A 46 10.00 -4.26 -4.88
N GLU A 47 9.57 -4.05 -6.12
CA GLU A 47 9.86 -2.81 -6.85
C GLU A 47 9.17 -1.59 -6.23
N LEU A 48 7.89 -1.72 -5.83
CA LEU A 48 7.15 -0.63 -5.18
C LEU A 48 7.78 -0.19 -3.86
N ARG A 49 8.33 -1.13 -3.08
CA ARG A 49 9.02 -0.82 -1.80
C ARG A 49 10.25 0.06 -1.96
N LYS A 50 10.82 0.19 -3.16
CA LYS A 50 11.94 1.11 -3.41
C LYS A 50 11.53 2.57 -3.34
N THR A 51 10.24 2.88 -3.48
CA THR A 51 9.74 4.27 -3.58
C THR A 51 8.59 4.59 -2.63
N LEU A 52 7.94 3.57 -2.05
CA LEU A 52 6.79 3.72 -1.16
C LEU A 52 6.91 2.77 0.04
N ALA A 53 6.37 3.18 1.18
CA ALA A 53 6.10 2.25 2.27
C ALA A 53 4.95 1.31 1.84
N VAL A 54 5.24 0.02 1.68
CA VAL A 54 4.25 -0.99 1.27
C VAL A 54 4.08 -2.00 2.38
N ILE A 55 2.84 -2.21 2.83
CA ILE A 55 2.49 -3.15 3.90
C ILE A 55 1.37 -4.05 3.40
N GLU A 56 1.61 -5.36 3.36
CA GLU A 56 0.58 -6.36 3.17
C GLU A 56 -0.31 -6.43 4.40
N THR A 57 -1.62 -6.50 4.18
CA THR A 57 -2.62 -6.48 5.24
C THR A 57 -3.73 -7.48 4.99
N SER A 58 -4.39 -7.93 6.05
CA SER A 58 -5.71 -8.54 5.97
C SER A 58 -6.67 -7.80 6.87
N ALA A 59 -7.66 -7.16 6.28
CA ALA A 59 -8.77 -6.59 7.04
C ALA A 59 -9.64 -7.66 7.73
N LEU A 60 -9.53 -8.93 7.33
CA LEU A 60 -10.31 -10.03 7.92
C LEU A 60 -9.70 -10.48 9.26
N SER A 61 -8.39 -10.69 9.31
CA SER A 61 -7.67 -11.10 10.53
C SER A 61 -7.13 -9.92 11.35
N GLY A 62 -7.00 -8.74 10.74
CA GLY A 62 -6.32 -7.58 11.32
C GLY A 62 -4.82 -7.54 11.04
N ASP A 63 -4.25 -8.55 10.37
CA ASP A 63 -2.81 -8.63 10.09
C ASP A 63 -2.32 -7.38 9.34
N GLY A 64 -1.26 -6.76 9.87
CA GLY A 64 -0.61 -5.58 9.27
C GLY A 64 -1.41 -4.28 9.31
N VAL A 65 -2.68 -4.29 9.74
CA VAL A 65 -3.55 -3.09 9.71
C VAL A 65 -3.03 -2.02 10.68
N GLU A 66 -2.84 -2.38 11.96
CA GLU A 66 -2.31 -1.44 12.95
C GLU A 66 -0.92 -0.93 12.59
N GLN A 67 -0.05 -1.83 12.10
CA GLN A 67 1.29 -1.48 11.64
C GLN A 67 1.25 -0.42 10.53
N ALA A 68 0.30 -0.54 9.58
CA ALA A 68 0.19 0.38 8.47
C ALA A 68 -0.24 1.79 8.89
N PHE A 69 -1.20 1.90 9.80
CA PHE A 69 -1.58 3.20 10.37
C PHE A 69 -0.48 3.79 11.25
N ALA A 70 0.21 2.97 12.04
CA ALA A 70 1.34 3.42 12.84
C ALA A 70 2.49 3.94 11.96
N GLU A 71 2.74 3.32 10.79
CA GLU A 71 3.74 3.80 9.84
C GLU A 71 3.36 5.16 9.23
N LEU A 72 2.08 5.35 8.89
CA LEU A 72 1.60 6.64 8.40
C LEU A 72 1.71 7.72 9.48
N ALA A 73 1.38 7.42 10.74
CA ALA A 73 1.55 8.37 11.83
C ALA A 73 3.04 8.77 12.00
N ARG A 74 3.94 7.77 11.99
CA ARG A 74 5.40 8.01 12.07
C ARG A 74 5.98 8.79 10.89
N SER A 75 5.35 8.76 9.71
CA SER A 75 5.83 9.55 8.58
C SER A 75 5.37 11.01 8.64
N LEU A 76 4.28 11.30 9.34
CA LEU A 76 3.79 12.68 9.57
C LEU A 76 4.61 13.43 10.64
N ASP A 77 5.22 12.71 11.58
CA ASP A 77 6.06 13.30 12.64
C ASP A 77 7.50 13.62 12.18
N ARG A 78 7.83 13.42 10.89
CA ARG A 78 9.16 13.61 10.32
C ARG A 78 9.31 14.90 9.53
#